data_AF-W7SHQ2-F1
#
_entry.id   AF-W7SHQ2-F1
#
_cell.length_a   1.000
_cell.length_b   1.000
_cell.length_c   1.000
_cell.angle_alpha   90.00
_cell.angle_beta   90.00
_cell.angle_gamma   90.00
#
_symmetry.space_group_name_H-M   'P 1'
#
loop_
_entity.id
_entity.type
_entity.pdbx_description
1 polymer ?
#
loop_
_entity_poly.entity_id
_entity_poly.type
_entity_poly.pdbx_seq_one_letter_code
_entity_poly.pdbx_strand_id
1 'polypeptide(L)'
;MLVVCAVVAAFSASTLASARASLAPLTSRASGHVTAVDQNADTATVTWDQGRATIELDVTPPPVGTAVLVGYDPAEPSHAVIPHAVTLIAADRSSGELLFIAIAAALMLLVTLIRLFSRFGLTRRPPVQVPVRRVRVTSGLMARSWLETEDIPRRWIPVYFDPALVTLPTPSTIALHGAPRRHRLVAAVVDGVVLYPSGRVRSDDPRGRRVDNPSVVDDSVRARAASVRGLLRQLRADIVLIVPAPVVGFLWAFLDGSGIWSWLGATVITAALALWLAALRGSDPS
;
A
#
# COMPACT_ATOMS: atom_id res chain seq x y z
N MET A 1 0.27 -2.79 -6.69
CA MET A 1 0.72 -2.95 -5.30
C MET A 1 1.54 -4.21 -5.07
N LEU A 2 1.04 -5.44 -5.27
CA LEU A 2 1.91 -6.64 -5.08
C LEU A 2 3.17 -6.63 -5.95
N VAL A 3 3.06 -6.19 -7.20
CA VAL A 3 4.23 -5.97 -8.08
C VAL A 3 5.18 -4.91 -7.51
N VAL A 4 4.64 -3.83 -6.94
CA VAL A 4 5.43 -2.79 -6.27
C VAL A 4 6.17 -3.39 -5.06
N CYS A 5 5.47 -4.10 -4.19
CA CYS A 5 6.07 -4.81 -3.05
C CYS A 5 7.17 -5.77 -3.52
N ALA A 6 6.93 -6.53 -4.59
CA ALA A 6 7.91 -7.47 -5.13
C ALA A 6 9.17 -6.76 -5.68
N VAL A 7 9.00 -5.65 -6.39
CA VAL A 7 10.12 -4.85 -6.92
C VAL A 7 10.93 -4.23 -5.78
N VAL A 8 10.27 -3.60 -4.79
CA VAL A 8 10.99 -3.01 -3.65
C VAL A 8 11.65 -4.11 -2.82
N ALA A 9 10.98 -5.25 -2.59
CA ALA A 9 11.57 -6.39 -1.89
C ALA A 9 12.78 -6.96 -2.63
N ALA A 10 12.75 -7.03 -3.97
CA ALA A 10 13.91 -7.48 -4.75
C ALA A 10 15.11 -6.54 -4.57
N PHE A 11 14.87 -5.23 -4.54
CA PHE A 11 15.91 -4.24 -4.28
C PHE A 11 16.48 -4.39 -2.85
N SER A 12 15.62 -4.38 -1.82
CA SER A 12 16.05 -4.56 -0.42
C SER A 12 16.70 -5.93 -0.16
N ALA A 13 16.30 -6.98 -0.89
CA ALA A 13 16.96 -8.29 -0.81
C ALA A 13 18.35 -8.28 -1.43
N SER A 14 18.56 -7.55 -2.52
CA SER A 14 19.86 -7.41 -3.16
C SER A 14 20.86 -6.62 -2.31
N THR A 15 20.39 -5.56 -1.63
CA THR A 15 21.22 -4.78 -0.70
C THR A 15 21.57 -5.61 0.53
N LEU A 16 20.61 -6.34 1.09
CA LEU A 16 20.85 -7.26 2.20
C LEU A 16 21.82 -8.39 1.83
N ALA A 17 21.68 -8.98 0.65
CA ALA A 17 22.59 -10.02 0.17
C ALA A 17 24.02 -9.50 0.03
N SER A 18 24.19 -8.30 -0.50
CA SER A 18 25.49 -7.63 -0.63
C SER A 18 26.11 -7.33 0.73
N ALA A 19 25.33 -6.77 1.66
CA ALA A 19 25.80 -6.49 3.02
C ALA A 19 26.17 -7.77 3.78
N ARG A 20 25.37 -8.84 3.65
CA ARG A 20 25.68 -10.15 4.23
C ARG A 20 26.95 -10.77 3.64
N ALA A 21 27.19 -10.62 2.34
CA ALA A 21 28.41 -11.09 1.70
C ALA A 21 29.64 -10.37 2.26
N SER A 22 29.55 -9.05 2.51
CA SER A 22 30.61 -8.28 3.18
C SER A 22 30.79 -8.66 4.64
N LEU A 23 29.72 -9.00 5.36
CA LEU A 23 29.81 -9.34 6.79
C LEU A 23 30.20 -10.81 7.06
N ALA A 24 29.95 -11.72 6.12
CA ALA A 24 30.17 -13.16 6.29
C ALA A 24 31.61 -13.57 6.67
N PRO A 25 32.68 -12.94 6.14
CA PRO A 25 34.06 -13.27 6.51
C PRO A 25 34.45 -12.81 7.92
N LEU A 26 33.67 -11.93 8.56
CA LEU A 26 34.00 -11.30 9.84
C LEU A 26 33.71 -12.23 11.03
N THR A 27 34.47 -13.32 11.14
CA THR A 27 34.24 -14.39 12.11
C THR A 27 34.95 -14.18 13.45
N SER A 28 35.95 -13.30 13.50
CA SER A 28 36.76 -13.06 14.68
C SER A 28 36.40 -11.73 15.35
N ARG A 29 36.64 -11.64 16.67
CA ARG A 29 36.39 -10.42 17.45
C ARG A 29 37.60 -10.07 18.31
N ALA A 30 37.96 -8.80 18.38
CA ALA A 30 39.04 -8.28 19.22
C ALA A 30 38.66 -6.93 19.83
N SER A 31 39.31 -6.56 20.93
CA SER A 31 39.25 -5.18 21.44
C SER A 31 40.31 -4.36 20.71
N GLY A 32 39.89 -3.24 20.14
CA GLY A 32 40.79 -2.29 19.46
C GLY A 32 40.62 -0.88 20.02
N HIS A 33 41.48 0.02 19.56
CA HIS A 33 41.40 1.44 19.89
C HIS A 33 41.33 2.28 18.62
N VAL A 34 40.53 3.33 18.66
CA VAL A 34 40.46 4.33 17.59
C VAL A 34 41.78 5.10 17.59
N THR A 35 42.50 5.08 16.48
CA THR A 35 43.82 5.74 16.32
C THR A 35 43.76 6.99 15.47
N ALA A 36 42.81 7.09 14.55
CA ALA A 36 42.56 8.29 13.77
C ALA A 36 41.06 8.42 13.46
N VAL A 37 40.61 9.64 13.29
CA VAL A 37 39.23 9.98 12.93
C VAL A 37 39.28 11.02 11.83
N ASP A 38 38.49 10.82 10.78
CA ASP A 38 38.16 11.85 9.82
C ASP A 38 36.67 12.21 9.99
N GLN A 39 36.41 13.39 10.55
CA GLN A 39 35.04 13.89 10.77
C GLN A 39 34.37 14.36 9.49
N ASN A 40 35.13 14.66 8.43
CA ASN A 40 34.53 15.10 7.16
C ASN A 40 34.09 13.90 6.32
N ALA A 41 34.79 12.77 6.46
CA ALA A 41 34.48 11.53 5.77
C ALA A 41 33.73 10.52 6.64
N ASP A 42 33.38 10.88 7.89
CA ASP A 42 32.80 10.00 8.90
C ASP A 42 33.51 8.64 9.02
N THR A 43 34.85 8.66 8.96
CA THR A 43 35.66 7.44 9.07
C THR A 43 36.43 7.37 10.39
N ALA A 44 36.51 6.17 10.96
CA ALA A 44 37.37 5.86 12.09
C ALA A 44 38.41 4.82 11.67
N THR A 45 39.67 5.09 11.96
CA THR A 45 40.73 4.10 11.84
C THR A 45 40.96 3.43 13.17
N VAL A 46 40.82 2.11 13.22
CA VAL A 46 40.92 1.31 14.43
C VAL A 46 42.11 0.37 14.31
N THR A 47 42.85 0.22 15.39
CA THR A 47 44.00 -0.69 15.49
C THR A 47 43.77 -1.67 16.64
N TRP A 48 44.14 -2.92 16.43
CA TRP A 48 44.09 -4.01 17.41
C TRP A 48 45.26 -4.96 17.17
N ASP A 49 45.44 -5.98 18.02
CA ASP A 49 46.62 -6.85 18.00
C ASP A 49 46.88 -7.55 16.65
N GLN A 50 45.83 -7.85 15.89
CA GLN A 50 45.93 -8.57 14.62
C GLN A 50 45.88 -7.68 13.38
N GLY A 51 45.63 -6.36 13.51
CA GLY A 51 45.48 -5.52 12.33
C GLY A 51 45.05 -4.08 12.56
N ARG A 52 44.80 -3.41 11.44
CA ARG A 52 44.31 -2.03 11.36
C ARG A 52 43.35 -1.92 10.18
N ALA A 53 42.24 -1.22 10.38
CA ALA A 53 41.24 -0.95 9.35
C ALA A 53 40.69 0.47 9.46
N THR A 54 40.33 1.06 8.31
CA THR A 54 39.59 2.33 8.24
C THR A 54 38.15 2.00 7.89
N ILE A 55 37.23 2.44 8.75
CA ILE A 55 35.82 2.02 8.75
C ILE A 55 34.95 3.27 8.65
N GLU A 56 34.02 3.26 7.71
CA GLU A 56 33.00 4.31 7.55
C GLU A 56 31.85 4.09 8.54
N LEU A 57 31.41 5.17 9.19
CA LEU A 57 30.39 5.18 10.23
C LEU A 57 29.19 6.04 9.81
N ASP A 58 27.98 5.62 10.19
CA ASP A 58 26.75 6.41 9.96
C ASP A 58 26.47 7.40 11.12
N VAL A 59 27.46 7.56 12.00
CA VAL A 59 27.39 8.41 13.20
C VAL A 59 28.72 9.14 13.36
N THR A 60 28.71 10.22 14.14
CA THR A 60 29.93 10.94 14.50
C THR A 60 30.96 9.96 15.07
N PRO A 61 32.16 9.87 14.48
CA PRO A 61 33.14 8.89 14.91
C PRO A 61 33.54 9.08 16.39
N PRO A 62 33.74 7.98 17.14
CA PRO A 62 34.21 8.06 18.52
C PRO A 62 35.61 8.71 18.60
N PRO A 63 35.95 9.41 19.69
CA PRO A 63 37.22 10.10 19.80
C PRO A 63 38.41 9.13 19.79
N VAL A 64 39.57 9.65 19.39
CA VAL A 64 40.83 8.90 19.40
C VAL A 64 41.11 8.39 20.82
N GLY A 65 41.52 7.13 20.93
CA GLY A 65 41.75 6.41 22.19
C GLY A 65 40.55 5.63 22.72
N THR A 66 39.33 5.84 22.18
CA THR A 66 38.16 5.04 22.58
C THR A 66 38.38 3.56 22.27
N ALA A 67 38.15 2.72 23.28
CA ALA A 67 38.14 1.27 23.12
C ALA A 67 36.84 0.82 22.44
N VAL A 68 36.97 0.00 21.40
CA VAL A 68 35.84 -0.49 20.60
C VAL A 68 35.99 -1.98 20.32
N LEU A 69 34.86 -2.68 20.20
CA LEU A 69 34.86 -4.06 19.75
C LEU A 69 34.96 -4.11 18.23
N VAL A 70 35.96 -4.81 17.71
CA VAL A 70 36.22 -4.96 16.28
C VAL A 70 35.84 -6.37 15.85
N GLY A 71 34.92 -6.48 14.87
CA GLY A 71 34.70 -7.72 14.13
C GLY A 71 35.55 -7.70 12.86
N TYR A 72 36.38 -8.70 12.63
CA TYR A 72 37.33 -8.71 11.51
C TYR A 72 37.43 -10.08 10.83
N ASP A 73 37.88 -10.07 9.57
CA ASP A 73 38.26 -11.28 8.84
C ASP A 73 39.68 -11.70 9.25
N PRO A 74 39.89 -12.89 9.86
CA PRO A 74 41.22 -13.35 10.23
C PRO A 74 42.15 -13.61 9.03
N ALA A 75 41.60 -13.86 7.83
CA ALA A 75 42.38 -14.02 6.61
C ALA A 75 42.78 -12.67 5.98
N GLU A 76 41.99 -11.62 6.21
CA GLU A 76 42.25 -10.25 5.75
C GLU A 76 41.95 -9.23 6.85
N PRO A 77 42.87 -8.98 7.79
CA PRO A 77 42.61 -8.11 8.94
C PRO A 77 42.28 -6.65 8.59
N SER A 78 42.57 -6.19 7.37
CA SER A 78 42.12 -4.86 6.89
C SER A 78 40.61 -4.78 6.68
N HIS A 79 39.93 -5.91 6.54
CA HIS A 79 38.48 -6.00 6.44
C HIS A 79 37.89 -6.17 7.83
N ALA A 80 37.38 -5.08 8.40
CA ALA A 80 36.80 -5.06 9.72
C ALA A 80 35.62 -4.10 9.85
N VAL A 81 34.80 -4.33 10.86
CA VAL A 81 33.66 -3.48 11.24
C VAL A 81 33.69 -3.21 12.74
N ILE A 82 33.14 -2.06 13.12
CA ILE A 82 32.87 -1.69 14.51
C ILE A 82 31.38 -1.33 14.65
N PRO A 83 30.84 -1.23 15.87
CA PRO A 83 29.50 -0.70 16.07
C PRO A 83 29.29 0.60 15.29
N HIS A 84 28.11 0.74 14.69
CA HIS A 84 27.73 1.85 13.82
C HIS A 84 28.46 1.94 12.47
N ALA A 85 29.20 0.90 12.06
CA ALA A 85 29.67 0.79 10.69
C ALA A 85 28.50 0.86 9.69
N VAL A 86 28.68 1.61 8.60
CA VAL A 86 27.67 1.78 7.55
C VAL A 86 27.17 0.43 7.02
N THR A 87 28.05 -0.57 6.90
CA THR A 87 27.70 -1.92 6.44
C THR A 87 26.77 -2.67 7.39
N LEU A 88 26.97 -2.54 8.70
CA LEU A 88 26.10 -3.13 9.72
C LEU A 88 24.72 -2.47 9.72
N ILE A 89 24.69 -1.14 9.63
CA ILE A 89 23.45 -0.36 9.60
C ILE A 89 22.67 -0.66 8.31
N ALA A 90 23.34 -0.73 7.16
CA ALA A 90 22.71 -1.10 5.90
C ALA A 90 22.08 -2.52 5.95
N ALA A 91 22.74 -3.48 6.61
CA ALA A 91 22.20 -4.83 6.79
C ALA A 91 20.96 -4.84 7.71
N ASP A 92 20.99 -4.08 8.80
CA ASP A 92 19.86 -3.97 9.74
C ASP A 92 18.66 -3.27 9.09
N ARG A 93 18.90 -2.11 8.46
CA ARG A 93 17.88 -1.33 7.74
C ARG A 93 17.21 -2.14 6.63
N SER A 94 17.98 -2.80 5.77
CA SER A 94 17.43 -3.65 4.69
C SER A 94 16.62 -4.84 5.23
N SER A 95 17.01 -5.40 6.37
CA SER A 95 16.23 -6.45 7.05
C SER A 95 14.89 -5.91 7.57
N GLY A 96 14.89 -4.72 8.20
CA GLY A 96 13.68 -4.03 8.65
C GLY A 96 12.73 -3.67 7.51
N GLU A 97 13.25 -3.14 6.41
CA GLU A 97 12.48 -2.84 5.20
C GLU A 97 11.80 -4.09 4.62
N LEU A 98 12.53 -5.20 4.49
CA LEU A 98 11.97 -6.46 4.00
C LEU A 98 10.84 -6.98 4.90
N LEU A 99 11.02 -6.92 6.21
CA LEU A 99 9.99 -7.33 7.17
C LEU A 99 8.73 -6.46 7.00
N PHE A 100 8.89 -5.14 6.91
CA PHE A 100 7.77 -4.22 6.69
C PHE A 100 7.03 -4.52 5.39
N ILE A 101 7.76 -4.70 4.28
CA ILE A 101 7.17 -5.02 2.97
C ILE A 101 6.43 -6.36 3.03
N ALA A 102 7.01 -7.37 3.69
CA ALA A 102 6.38 -8.68 3.86
C ALA A 102 5.08 -8.59 4.66
N ILE A 103 5.07 -7.84 5.78
CA ILE A 103 3.86 -7.62 6.59
C ILE A 103 2.79 -6.88 5.78
N ALA A 104 3.17 -5.81 5.08
CA ALA A 104 2.24 -5.03 4.25
C ALA A 104 1.63 -5.89 3.13
N ALA A 105 2.44 -6.68 2.44
CA ALA A 105 1.99 -7.60 1.40
C ALA A 105 1.08 -8.71 1.97
N ALA A 106 1.45 -9.31 3.10
CA ALA A 106 0.65 -10.34 3.76
C ALA A 106 -0.72 -9.81 4.22
N LEU A 107 -0.77 -8.62 4.83
CA LEU A 107 -2.02 -7.98 5.22
C LEU A 107 -2.90 -7.68 4.01
N MET A 108 -2.30 -7.18 2.93
CA MET A 108 -3.01 -6.88 1.68
C MET A 108 -3.60 -8.15 1.07
N LEU A 109 -2.83 -9.24 1.00
CA LEU A 109 -3.28 -10.55 0.53
C LEU A 109 -4.40 -11.09 1.40
N LEU A 110 -4.24 -11.05 2.73
CA LEU A 110 -5.25 -11.49 3.68
C LEU A 110 -6.57 -10.74 3.48
N VAL A 111 -6.55 -9.41 3.42
CA VAL A 111 -7.75 -8.60 3.19
C VAL A 111 -8.38 -8.91 1.84
N THR A 112 -7.57 -9.08 0.78
CA THR A 112 -8.05 -9.41 -0.57
C THR A 112 -8.68 -10.81 -0.60
N LEU A 113 -8.07 -11.79 0.04
CA LEU A 113 -8.60 -13.15 0.17
C LEU A 113 -9.90 -13.16 0.98
N ILE A 114 -9.95 -12.49 2.13
CA ILE A 114 -11.19 -12.34 2.91
C ILE A 114 -12.29 -11.72 2.06
N ARG A 115 -11.96 -10.71 1.24
CA ARG A 115 -12.92 -10.06 0.34
C ARG A 115 -13.41 -11.01 -0.76
N LEU A 116 -12.50 -11.78 -1.36
CA LEU A 116 -12.81 -12.77 -2.38
C LEU A 116 -13.69 -13.89 -1.82
N PHE A 117 -13.29 -14.51 -0.72
CA PHE A 117 -14.04 -15.59 -0.07
C PHE A 117 -15.39 -15.13 0.48
N SER A 118 -15.48 -13.94 1.07
CA SER A 118 -16.78 -13.41 1.54
C SER A 118 -17.76 -13.09 0.40
N ARG A 119 -17.28 -12.94 -0.83
CA ARG A 119 -18.09 -12.73 -2.04
C ARG A 119 -18.25 -14.00 -2.87
N PHE A 120 -17.47 -15.02 -2.56
CA PHE A 120 -17.50 -16.30 -3.23
C PHE A 120 -18.89 -16.93 -3.04
N GLY A 121 -19.54 -17.25 -4.15
CA GLY A 121 -20.88 -17.83 -4.13
C GLY A 121 -22.02 -16.85 -3.82
N LEU A 122 -21.81 -15.53 -3.79
CA LEU A 122 -22.93 -14.59 -3.67
C LEU A 122 -23.97 -14.81 -4.77
N THR A 123 -23.53 -15.05 -6.00
CA THR A 123 -24.38 -15.32 -7.17
C THR A 123 -25.14 -16.65 -7.11
N ARG A 124 -24.79 -17.56 -6.18
CA ARG A 124 -25.53 -18.81 -5.97
C ARG A 124 -26.82 -18.60 -5.16
N ARG A 125 -26.99 -17.44 -4.53
CA ARG A 125 -28.21 -17.11 -3.79
C ARG A 125 -29.35 -16.83 -4.77
N PRO A 126 -30.60 -17.21 -4.43
CA PRO A 126 -31.74 -16.95 -5.30
C PRO A 126 -31.88 -15.44 -5.56
N PRO A 127 -32.07 -15.05 -6.83
CA PRO A 127 -32.29 -13.65 -7.18
C PRO A 127 -33.66 -13.18 -6.69
N VAL A 128 -33.71 -11.97 -6.15
CA VAL A 128 -34.95 -11.27 -5.78
C VAL A 128 -35.00 -9.97 -6.56
N GLN A 129 -36.14 -9.71 -7.21
CA GLN A 129 -36.35 -8.45 -7.92
C GLN A 129 -36.66 -7.35 -6.91
N VAL A 130 -35.87 -6.27 -6.94
CA VAL A 130 -36.00 -5.15 -6.01
C VAL A 130 -35.94 -3.84 -6.79
N PRO A 131 -36.88 -2.90 -6.58
CA PRO A 131 -36.79 -1.56 -7.11
C PRO A 131 -35.65 -0.81 -6.41
N VAL A 132 -34.72 -0.29 -7.18
CA VAL A 132 -33.58 0.47 -6.70
C VAL A 132 -33.37 1.76 -7.48
N ARG A 133 -32.63 2.67 -6.85
CA ARG A 133 -32.01 3.82 -7.51
C ARG A 133 -30.51 3.79 -7.30
N ARG A 134 -29.75 4.22 -8.31
CA ARG A 134 -28.33 4.51 -8.13
C ARG A 134 -28.19 5.87 -7.47
N VAL A 135 -27.41 5.89 -6.40
CA VAL A 135 -26.98 7.11 -5.72
C VAL A 135 -25.46 7.13 -5.72
N ARG A 136 -24.87 8.19 -6.29
CA ARG A 136 -23.45 8.49 -6.10
C ARG A 136 -23.31 9.38 -4.88
N VAL A 137 -22.47 8.97 -3.94
CA VAL A 137 -22.20 9.75 -2.72
C VAL A 137 -20.75 10.20 -2.72
N THR A 138 -20.56 11.51 -2.58
CA THR A 138 -19.24 12.14 -2.46
C THR A 138 -19.01 12.57 -1.02
N SER A 139 -17.96 12.03 -0.40
CA SER A 139 -17.55 12.36 0.97
C SER A 139 -16.10 12.85 0.93
N GLY A 140 -15.92 14.16 1.13
CA GLY A 140 -14.65 14.82 0.87
C GLY A 140 -14.26 14.66 -0.60
N LEU A 141 -13.15 13.98 -0.84
CA LEU A 141 -12.57 13.78 -2.16
C LEU A 141 -12.80 12.37 -2.71
N MET A 142 -13.51 11.52 -1.97
CA MET A 142 -13.88 10.18 -2.43
C MET A 142 -15.33 10.16 -2.89
N ALA A 143 -15.57 9.60 -4.08
CA ALA A 143 -16.90 9.27 -4.56
C ALA A 143 -17.12 7.76 -4.52
N ARG A 144 -18.35 7.34 -4.20
CA ARG A 144 -18.73 5.93 -4.14
C ARG A 144 -20.14 5.73 -4.71
N SER A 145 -20.31 4.65 -5.47
CA SER A 145 -21.62 4.20 -5.94
C SER A 145 -22.37 3.37 -4.90
N TRP A 146 -23.66 3.69 -4.74
CA TRP A 146 -24.61 2.99 -3.89
C TRP A 146 -25.87 2.65 -4.68
N LEU A 147 -26.52 1.56 -4.31
CA LEU A 147 -27.91 1.27 -4.69
C LEU A 147 -28.78 1.46 -3.44
N GLU A 148 -29.77 2.34 -3.54
CA GLU A 148 -30.79 2.52 -2.52
C GLU A 148 -32.04 1.74 -2.93
N THR A 149 -32.52 0.86 -2.05
CA THR A 149 -33.78 0.16 -2.26
C THR A 149 -34.97 1.08 -2.00
N GLU A 150 -35.98 1.04 -2.85
CA GLU A 150 -37.21 1.83 -2.64
C GLU A 150 -38.14 1.22 -1.57
N ASP A 151 -37.95 -0.06 -1.23
CA ASP A 151 -38.76 -0.71 -0.19
C ASP A 151 -38.54 -0.10 1.21
N ILE A 152 -39.59 -0.12 2.05
CA ILE A 152 -39.53 0.33 3.46
C ILE A 152 -39.35 -0.87 4.41
N PRO A 153 -38.31 -0.91 5.27
CA PRO A 153 -37.28 0.12 5.44
C PRO A 153 -36.20 0.07 4.33
N ARG A 154 -35.71 1.26 3.96
CA ARG A 154 -34.69 1.42 2.91
C ARG A 154 -33.38 0.75 3.31
N ARG A 155 -32.66 0.28 2.29
CA ARG A 155 -31.35 -0.35 2.43
C ARG A 155 -30.39 0.23 1.40
N TRP A 156 -29.17 0.41 1.86
CA TRP A 156 -28.07 1.02 1.12
C TRP A 156 -27.03 -0.03 0.82
N ILE A 157 -26.88 -0.36 -0.46
CA ILE A 157 -26.00 -1.41 -0.94
C ILE A 157 -24.81 -0.75 -1.63
N PRO A 158 -23.63 -0.70 -1.00
CA PRO A 158 -22.45 -0.16 -1.65
C PRO A 158 -21.92 -1.17 -2.67
N VAL A 159 -21.71 -0.73 -3.91
CA VAL A 159 -21.25 -1.55 -5.04
C VAL A 159 -19.89 -1.08 -5.53
N TYR A 160 -19.14 -1.96 -6.22
CA TYR A 160 -18.00 -1.50 -7.02
C TYR A 160 -18.52 -0.73 -8.22
N PHE A 161 -17.77 0.29 -8.65
CA PHE A 161 -18.14 1.05 -9.83
C PHE A 161 -18.11 0.15 -11.07
N ASP A 162 -19.13 0.29 -11.90
CA ASP A 162 -19.22 -0.28 -13.24
C ASP A 162 -19.91 0.75 -14.14
N PRO A 163 -19.49 0.94 -15.40
CA PRO A 163 -20.15 1.86 -16.32
C PRO A 163 -21.66 1.63 -16.51
N ALA A 164 -22.16 0.40 -16.37
CA ALA A 164 -23.59 0.07 -16.44
C ALA A 164 -24.41 0.80 -15.36
N LEU A 165 -23.76 1.14 -14.23
CA LEU A 165 -24.39 1.97 -13.20
C LEU A 165 -24.69 3.38 -13.71
N VAL A 166 -23.86 3.94 -14.60
CA VAL A 166 -24.08 5.31 -15.13
C VAL A 166 -25.32 5.38 -16.00
N THR A 167 -25.65 4.28 -16.69
CA THR A 167 -26.80 4.18 -17.57
C THR A 167 -28.06 3.65 -16.90
N LEU A 168 -28.02 3.32 -15.60
CA LEU A 168 -29.20 2.80 -14.88
C LEU A 168 -30.24 3.90 -14.67
N PRO A 169 -31.46 3.82 -15.26
CA PRO A 169 -32.52 4.80 -15.01
C PRO A 169 -32.98 4.78 -13.55
N THR A 170 -33.43 5.92 -13.04
CA THR A 170 -34.04 6.00 -11.70
C THR A 170 -35.56 6.21 -11.81
N PRO A 171 -36.42 5.36 -11.22
CA PRO A 171 -36.14 4.07 -10.57
C PRO A 171 -36.00 2.91 -11.57
N SER A 172 -35.29 1.84 -11.19
CA SER A 172 -35.17 0.60 -11.97
C SER A 172 -35.36 -0.64 -11.09
N THR A 173 -36.03 -1.66 -11.61
CA THR A 173 -36.11 -2.96 -10.94
C THR A 173 -34.95 -3.83 -11.39
N ILE A 174 -34.14 -4.31 -10.44
CA ILE A 174 -32.96 -5.14 -10.72
C ILE A 174 -32.98 -6.43 -9.90
N ALA A 175 -32.25 -7.43 -10.38
CA ALA A 175 -32.09 -8.69 -9.65
C ALA A 175 -30.98 -8.55 -8.59
N LEU A 176 -31.30 -8.94 -7.36
CA LEU A 176 -30.38 -8.98 -6.24
C LEU A 176 -30.17 -10.43 -5.76
N HIS A 177 -28.92 -10.90 -5.74
CA HIS A 177 -28.58 -12.21 -5.20
C HIS A 177 -28.54 -12.18 -3.66
N GLY A 178 -29.68 -12.56 -3.07
CA GLY A 178 -29.95 -12.51 -1.63
C GLY A 178 -30.74 -11.28 -1.19
N ALA A 179 -31.41 -11.37 -0.04
CA ALA A 179 -32.25 -10.30 0.50
C ALA A 179 -31.45 -9.23 1.28
N PRO A 180 -31.51 -7.93 0.89
CA PRO A 180 -30.79 -6.82 1.57
C PRO A 180 -31.16 -6.62 3.05
N ARG A 181 -32.34 -7.07 3.46
CA ARG A 181 -32.79 -6.98 4.87
C ARG A 181 -32.20 -8.07 5.77
N ARG A 182 -31.81 -9.21 5.19
CA ARG A 182 -31.32 -10.39 5.93
C ARG A 182 -29.81 -10.57 5.77
N HIS A 183 -29.28 -10.23 4.61
CA HIS A 183 -27.89 -10.50 4.27
C HIS A 183 -27.03 -9.24 4.36
N ARG A 184 -25.83 -9.41 4.92
CA ARG A 184 -24.82 -8.33 5.03
C ARG A 184 -24.19 -7.97 3.69
N LEU A 185 -24.17 -8.89 2.74
CA LEU A 185 -23.57 -8.75 1.40
C LEU A 185 -24.56 -9.29 0.38
N VAL A 186 -24.79 -8.52 -0.68
CA VAL A 186 -25.71 -8.83 -1.78
C VAL A 186 -25.02 -8.39 -3.07
N ALA A 187 -25.08 -9.23 -4.11
CA ALA A 187 -24.63 -8.86 -5.45
C ALA A 187 -25.83 -8.41 -6.28
N ALA A 188 -25.64 -7.39 -7.10
CA ALA A 188 -26.66 -6.85 -7.99
C ALA A 188 -26.42 -7.29 -9.42
N VAL A 189 -27.47 -7.41 -10.22
CA VAL A 189 -27.36 -7.65 -11.67
C VAL A 189 -27.95 -6.45 -12.39
N VAL A 190 -27.11 -5.72 -13.12
CA VAL A 190 -27.48 -4.51 -13.88
C VAL A 190 -27.06 -4.73 -15.33
N ASP A 191 -28.01 -4.67 -16.26
CA ASP A 191 -27.78 -4.91 -17.70
C ASP A 191 -27.00 -6.22 -17.98
N GLY A 192 -27.32 -7.28 -17.23
CA GLY A 192 -26.64 -8.59 -17.32
C GLY A 192 -25.27 -8.67 -16.64
N VAL A 193 -24.75 -7.56 -16.10
CA VAL A 193 -23.47 -7.49 -15.39
C VAL A 193 -23.68 -7.71 -13.90
N VAL A 194 -22.91 -8.63 -13.32
CA VAL A 194 -22.91 -8.88 -11.87
C VAL A 194 -22.04 -7.84 -11.16
N LEU A 195 -22.67 -6.98 -10.39
CA LEU A 195 -22.03 -5.98 -9.55
C LEU A 195 -21.83 -6.53 -8.14
N TYR A 196 -20.57 -6.76 -7.78
CA TYR A 196 -20.21 -7.19 -6.44
C TYR A 196 -20.27 -6.03 -5.42
N PRO A 197 -20.63 -6.32 -4.17
CA PRO A 197 -20.72 -5.28 -3.14
C PRO A 197 -19.32 -4.82 -2.72
N SER A 198 -19.09 -3.50 -2.71
CA SER A 198 -17.86 -2.90 -2.18
C SER A 198 -17.87 -2.82 -0.65
N GLY A 199 -18.98 -3.14 0.01
CA GLY A 199 -19.12 -3.12 1.46
C GLY A 199 -20.38 -3.82 1.97
N ARG A 200 -20.64 -3.69 3.27
CA ARG A 200 -21.84 -4.24 3.90
C ARG A 200 -23.07 -3.39 3.58
N VAL A 201 -24.23 -4.04 3.41
CA VAL A 201 -25.53 -3.36 3.34
C VAL A 201 -25.74 -2.54 4.62
N ARG A 202 -26.24 -1.31 4.46
CA ARG A 202 -26.50 -0.36 5.57
C ARG A 202 -27.99 -0.03 5.67
N SER A 203 -28.43 0.24 6.90
CA SER A 203 -29.75 0.82 7.20
C SER A 203 -29.75 2.33 7.05
N ASP A 204 -28.62 2.95 7.36
CA ASP A 204 -28.49 4.40 7.49
C ASP A 204 -28.02 5.03 6.18
N ASP A 205 -28.44 6.27 5.94
CA ASP A 205 -28.03 7.04 4.76
C ASP A 205 -26.50 7.25 4.78
N PRO A 206 -25.78 6.92 3.68
CA PRO A 206 -24.36 7.24 3.54
C PRO A 206 -24.10 8.75 3.71
N ARG A 207 -23.11 9.08 4.55
CA ARG A 207 -22.69 10.46 4.78
C ARG A 207 -22.03 11.04 3.53
N GLY A 208 -22.53 12.18 3.05
CA GLY A 208 -21.92 12.96 1.97
C GLY A 208 -22.93 13.65 1.07
N ARG A 209 -22.43 14.31 0.01
CA ARG A 209 -23.27 14.90 -1.03
C ARG A 209 -23.78 13.79 -1.95
N ARG A 210 -25.09 13.75 -2.14
CA ARG A 210 -25.78 12.77 -2.98
C ARG A 210 -26.01 13.33 -4.39
N VAL A 211 -25.82 12.47 -5.39
CA VAL A 211 -26.15 12.73 -6.79
C VAL A 211 -26.85 11.49 -7.31
N ASP A 212 -28.11 11.64 -7.69
CA ASP A 212 -28.91 10.55 -8.25
C ASP A 212 -28.74 10.48 -9.77
N ASN A 213 -28.99 9.31 -10.34
CA ASN A 213 -29.03 9.15 -11.79
C ASN A 213 -30.28 9.80 -12.39
N PRO A 214 -30.21 10.22 -13.68
CA PRO A 214 -31.36 10.76 -14.38
C PRO A 214 -32.46 9.70 -14.55
N SER A 215 -33.71 10.17 -14.64
CA SER A 215 -34.88 9.31 -14.89
C SER A 215 -34.94 8.82 -16.35
N VAL A 216 -34.32 9.54 -17.28
CA VAL A 216 -34.25 9.20 -18.71
C VAL A 216 -32.79 9.15 -19.15
N VAL A 217 -32.43 8.10 -19.90
CA VAL A 217 -31.07 7.89 -20.42
C VAL A 217 -30.99 8.41 -21.85
N ASP A 218 -30.36 9.55 -22.03
CA ASP A 218 -30.10 10.14 -23.35
C ASP A 218 -28.71 9.74 -23.89
N ASP A 219 -28.39 10.21 -25.10
CA ASP A 219 -27.09 9.95 -25.74
C ASP A 219 -25.92 10.58 -24.96
N SER A 220 -26.16 11.67 -24.21
CA SER A 220 -25.14 12.31 -23.38
C SER A 220 -24.74 11.42 -22.19
N VAL A 221 -25.69 10.72 -21.58
CA VAL A 221 -25.46 9.75 -20.50
C VAL A 221 -24.71 8.53 -21.03
N ARG A 222 -25.08 8.03 -22.23
CA ARG A 222 -24.37 6.94 -22.89
C ARG A 222 -22.92 7.32 -23.23
N ALA A 223 -22.71 8.51 -23.79
CA ALA A 223 -21.37 9.03 -24.07
C ALA A 223 -20.55 9.19 -22.78
N ARG A 224 -21.16 9.67 -21.69
CA ARG A 224 -20.51 9.75 -20.37
C ARG A 224 -20.10 8.36 -19.89
N ALA A 225 -21.00 7.38 -19.89
CA ALA A 225 -20.71 6.01 -19.47
C ALA A 225 -19.56 5.38 -20.27
N ALA A 226 -19.50 5.62 -21.58
CA ALA A 226 -18.39 5.18 -22.42
C ALA A 226 -17.08 5.89 -22.03
N SER A 227 -17.11 7.20 -21.76
CA SER A 227 -15.94 7.99 -21.39
C SER A 227 -15.38 7.70 -20.00
N VAL A 228 -16.15 7.04 -19.12
CA VAL A 228 -15.72 6.69 -17.77
C VAL A 228 -14.95 5.36 -17.76
N ARG A 229 -14.93 4.63 -18.88
CA ARG A 229 -14.06 3.47 -19.08
C ARG A 229 -12.62 3.93 -19.27
N GLY A 230 -11.79 3.87 -18.22
CA GLY A 230 -10.37 4.14 -18.38
C GLY A 230 -9.58 4.24 -17.08
N LEU A 231 -8.40 3.61 -17.08
CA LEU A 231 -7.45 3.65 -15.96
C LEU A 231 -7.05 5.08 -15.61
N LEU A 232 -6.84 5.95 -16.60
CA LEU A 232 -6.48 7.36 -16.36
C LEU A 232 -7.54 8.13 -15.60
N ARG A 233 -8.83 7.85 -15.84
CA ARG A 233 -9.92 8.53 -15.14
C ARG A 233 -10.06 8.03 -13.71
N GLN A 234 -9.90 6.72 -13.53
CA GLN A 234 -9.79 6.11 -12.20
C GLN A 234 -8.61 6.73 -11.41
N LEU A 235 -7.43 6.82 -12.01
CA LEU A 235 -6.26 7.44 -11.39
C LEU A 235 -6.49 8.91 -11.05
N ARG A 236 -7.17 9.68 -11.91
CA ARG A 236 -7.55 11.07 -11.61
C ARG A 236 -8.52 11.18 -10.44
N ALA A 237 -9.49 10.26 -10.33
CA ALA A 237 -10.39 10.22 -9.19
C ALA A 237 -9.66 9.85 -7.89
N ASP A 238 -8.67 8.96 -7.97
CA ASP A 238 -7.93 8.46 -6.82
C ASP A 238 -6.65 9.27 -6.51
N ILE A 239 -6.28 10.27 -7.34
CA ILE A 239 -5.02 11.01 -7.24
C ILE A 239 -4.84 11.66 -5.87
N VAL A 240 -5.94 12.13 -5.28
CA VAL A 240 -5.96 12.76 -3.97
C VAL A 240 -5.36 11.89 -2.88
N LEU A 241 -5.52 10.56 -2.99
CA LEU A 241 -5.00 9.63 -2.01
C LEU A 241 -3.51 9.39 -2.19
N ILE A 242 -2.98 9.69 -3.38
CA ILE A 242 -1.57 9.53 -3.73
C ILE A 242 -0.78 10.81 -3.40
N VAL A 243 -1.41 11.98 -3.42
CA VAL A 243 -0.75 13.28 -3.14
C VAL A 243 0.06 13.28 -1.83
N PRO A 244 -0.40 12.68 -0.71
CA PRO A 244 0.40 12.64 0.52
C PRO A 244 1.59 11.68 0.48
N ALA A 245 1.67 10.77 -0.51
CA ALA A 245 2.67 9.71 -0.53
C ALA A 245 4.12 10.21 -0.53
N PRO A 246 4.52 11.25 -1.30
CA PRO A 246 5.87 11.79 -1.24
C PRO A 246 6.23 12.41 0.11
N VAL A 247 5.25 12.99 0.81
CA VAL A 247 5.43 13.58 2.15
C VAL A 247 5.64 12.47 3.17
N VAL A 248 4.85 11.40 3.10
CA VAL A 248 5.04 10.21 3.94
C VAL A 248 6.38 9.53 3.67
N GLY A 249 6.74 9.38 2.39
CA GLY A 249 8.05 8.84 2.00
C GLY A 249 9.20 9.72 2.48
N PHE A 250 9.04 11.05 2.47
CA PHE A 250 10.04 11.99 2.96
C PHE A 250 10.22 11.87 4.47
N LEU A 251 9.12 11.83 5.21
CA LEU A 251 9.17 11.62 6.66
C LEU A 251 9.86 10.29 7.00
N TRP A 252 9.55 9.22 6.25
CA TRP A 252 10.21 7.93 6.42
C TRP A 252 11.73 8.02 6.22
N ALA A 253 12.15 8.55 5.07
CA ALA A 253 13.57 8.67 4.74
C ALA A 253 14.32 9.57 5.73
N PHE A 254 13.68 10.65 6.19
CA PHE A 254 14.24 11.53 7.21
C PHE A 254 14.44 10.83 8.56
N LEU A 255 13.44 10.07 9.02
CA LEU A 255 13.51 9.36 10.30
C LEU A 255 14.54 8.21 10.28
N ASP A 256 14.69 7.56 9.13
CA ASP A 256 15.59 6.43 8.93
C ASP A 256 17.00 6.88 8.52
N GLY A 257 17.25 8.18 8.30
CA GLY A 257 18.53 8.69 7.80
C GLY A 257 18.88 8.17 6.41
N SER A 258 17.89 7.77 5.62
CA SER A 258 18.09 7.06 4.37
C SER A 258 18.00 7.98 3.15
N GLY A 259 18.71 7.59 2.09
CA GLY A 259 18.86 8.39 0.88
C GLY A 259 17.62 8.41 -0.02
N ILE A 260 17.77 9.03 -1.19
CA ILE A 260 16.71 9.23 -2.18
C ILE A 260 15.99 7.93 -2.62
N TRP A 261 16.69 6.79 -2.60
CA TRP A 261 16.11 5.51 -2.96
C TRP A 261 15.10 4.99 -1.93
N SER A 262 15.36 5.18 -0.64
CA SER A 262 14.40 4.82 0.41
C SER A 262 13.18 5.73 0.37
N TRP A 263 13.40 7.03 0.18
CA TRP A 263 12.32 8.00 -0.07
C TRP A 263 11.42 7.57 -1.23
N LEU A 264 12.01 7.21 -2.38
CA LEU A 264 11.27 6.79 -3.56
C LEU A 264 10.53 5.47 -3.32
N GLY A 265 11.17 4.48 -2.69
CA GLY A 265 10.56 3.21 -2.32
C GLY A 265 9.35 3.40 -1.41
N ALA A 266 9.50 4.16 -0.33
CA ALA A 266 8.43 4.50 0.60
C ALA A 266 7.27 5.23 -0.10
N THR A 267 7.59 6.24 -0.93
CA THR A 267 6.61 6.99 -1.72
C THR A 267 5.77 6.06 -2.61
N VAL A 268 6.41 5.17 -3.36
CA VAL A 268 5.72 4.27 -4.29
C VAL A 268 4.87 3.25 -3.53
N ILE A 269 5.35 2.72 -2.41
CA ILE A 269 4.58 1.83 -1.53
C ILE A 269 3.35 2.53 -0.96
N THR A 270 3.50 3.75 -0.43
CA THR A 270 2.37 4.52 0.11
C THR A 270 1.34 4.85 -0.97
N ALA A 271 1.79 5.28 -2.16
CA ALA A 271 0.91 5.55 -3.30
C ALA A 271 0.13 4.30 -3.72
N ALA A 272 0.80 3.16 -3.81
CA ALA A 272 0.18 1.92 -4.23
C ALA A 272 -0.77 1.35 -3.15
N LEU A 273 -0.49 1.55 -1.86
CA LEU A 273 -1.41 1.26 -0.76
C LEU A 273 -2.67 2.13 -0.82
N ALA A 274 -2.50 3.42 -1.09
CA ALA A 274 -3.58 4.39 -1.21
C ALA A 274 -4.54 4.04 -2.36
N LEU A 275 -3.99 3.69 -3.53
CA LEU A 275 -4.75 3.17 -4.67
C LEU A 275 -5.48 1.86 -4.34
N TRP A 276 -4.81 0.93 -3.66
CA TRP A 276 -5.45 -0.32 -3.23
C TRP A 276 -6.62 -0.06 -2.27
N LEU A 277 -6.48 0.89 -1.34
CA LEU A 277 -7.55 1.29 -0.43
C LEU A 277 -8.73 1.93 -1.17
N ALA A 278 -8.45 2.77 -2.18
CA ALA A 278 -9.46 3.37 -3.06
C ALA A 278 -10.27 2.28 -3.79
N ALA A 279 -9.55 1.33 -4.38
CA ALA A 279 -10.12 0.17 -5.06
C ALA A 279 -10.98 -0.66 -4.10
N LEU A 280 -10.48 -0.97 -2.89
CA LEU A 280 -11.23 -1.72 -1.87
C LEU A 280 -12.55 -1.06 -1.46
N ARG A 281 -12.58 0.28 -1.45
CA ARG A 281 -13.78 1.06 -1.10
C ARG A 281 -14.77 1.17 -2.26
N GLY A 282 -14.36 0.85 -3.48
CA GLY A 282 -15.18 0.97 -4.69
C GLY A 282 -15.33 2.43 -5.13
N SER A 283 -14.19 3.12 -5.28
CA SER A 283 -14.13 4.48 -5.82
C SER A 283 -14.87 4.61 -7.15
N ASP A 284 -15.60 5.71 -7.34
CA ASP A 284 -16.44 6.00 -8.50
C ASP A 284 -15.90 7.19 -9.32
N PRO A 285 -15.34 6.94 -10.52
CA PRO A 285 -14.73 7.95 -11.39
C PRO A 285 -15.72 8.72 -12.30
N SER A 286 -17.03 8.48 -12.18
CA SER A 286 -18.06 9.08 -13.07
C SER A 286 -18.35 10.56 -12.83
#